data_AF-A0A7S2LKF1-F1
#
_entry.id   AF-A0A7S2LKF1-F1
#
_cell.length_a   1.000
_cell.length_b   1.000
_cell.length_c   1.000
_cell.angle_alpha   90.00
_cell.angle_beta   90.00
_cell.angle_gamma   90.00
#
_symmetry.space_group_name_H-M   'P 1'
#
loop_
_entity.id
_entity.type
_entity.pdbx_description
1 polymer ?
#
loop_
_entity_poly.entity_id
_entity_poly.type
_entity_poly.pdbx_seq_one_letter_code
_entity_poly.pdbx_strand_id
1 'polypeptide(L)'
;QFQFYQQLQVQEAQRMEKHKVEVPSRFKENFRPMRLCKHLLTMGFCRQGHDCTFGHVYEELHPASPDLPRDFAKPGAGTTNMLAEQGEIPDSQVPDMRLKKKKEMCGRFSRGECSLGKICPFAHTEAELGSIGLSVCGKVK
;
A
#
# COMPACT_ATOMS: atom_id res chain seq x y z
N GLN A 1 -37.56 13.78 -7.50
CA GLN A 1 -36.10 13.53 -7.57
C GLN A 1 -35.50 13.26 -6.18
N PHE A 2 -35.80 14.06 -5.14
CA PHE A 2 -35.28 13.86 -3.78
C PHE A 2 -35.61 12.49 -3.14
N GLN A 3 -36.85 12.03 -3.24
CA GLN A 3 -37.28 10.75 -2.65
C GLN A 3 -36.54 9.53 -3.22
N PHE A 4 -36.22 9.54 -4.52
CA PHE A 4 -35.46 8.46 -5.17
C PHE A 4 -34.03 8.37 -4.61
N TYR A 5 -33.39 9.52 -4.40
CA TYR A 5 -32.03 9.58 -3.83
C TYR A 5 -32.01 9.10 -2.38
N GLN A 6 -33.02 9.46 -1.58
CA GLN A 6 -33.17 8.97 -0.22
C GLN A 6 -33.35 7.44 -0.17
N GLN A 7 -34.16 6.88 -1.07
CA GLN A 7 -34.31 5.42 -1.18
C GLN A 7 -33.00 4.72 -1.57
N LEU A 8 -32.23 5.29 -2.49
CA LEU A 8 -30.95 4.74 -2.91
C LEU A 8 -29.94 4.70 -1.74
N GLN A 9 -29.85 5.79 -0.97
CA GLN A 9 -28.99 5.85 0.23
C GLN A 9 -29.36 4.80 1.28
N VAL A 10 -30.66 4.61 1.52
CA VAL A 10 -31.15 3.57 2.45
C VAL A 10 -30.81 2.18 1.93
N GLN A 11 -30.96 1.93 0.63
CA GLN A 11 -30.62 0.65 0.01
C GLN A 11 -29.12 0.34 0.07
N GLU A 12 -28.26 1.35 -0.14
CA GLU A 12 -26.81 1.23 0.00
C GLU A 12 -26.42 0.93 1.45
N ALA A 13 -26.99 1.63 2.43
CA ALA A 13 -26.75 1.39 3.84
C ALA A 13 -27.15 -0.04 4.26
N GLN A 14 -28.33 -0.49 3.84
CA GLN A 14 -28.80 -1.87 4.11
C GLN A 14 -27.92 -2.93 3.43
N ARG A 15 -27.37 -2.65 2.24
CA ARG A 15 -26.44 -3.55 1.55
C ARG A 15 -25.09 -3.64 2.27
N MET A 16 -24.60 -2.53 2.83
CA MET A 16 -23.39 -2.50 3.66
C MET A 16 -23.57 -3.28 4.96
N GLU A 17 -24.70 -3.12 5.65
CA GLU A 17 -25.02 -3.88 6.87
C GLU A 17 -25.10 -5.38 6.62
N LYS A 18 -25.74 -5.82 5.53
CA LYS A 18 -25.88 -7.25 5.19
C LYS A 18 -24.56 -7.95 4.86
N HIS A 19 -23.53 -7.21 4.42
CA HIS A 19 -22.20 -7.77 4.11
C HIS A 19 -21.23 -7.70 5.30
N LYS A 20 -21.67 -7.28 6.49
CA LYS A 20 -20.86 -7.35 7.71
C LYS A 20 -20.84 -8.79 8.24
N VAL A 21 -20.17 -9.69 7.51
CA VAL A 21 -19.92 -11.06 7.97
C VAL A 21 -18.89 -10.97 9.10
N GLU A 22 -19.39 -10.98 10.34
CA GLU A 22 -18.56 -11.22 11.52
C GLU A 22 -18.14 -12.68 11.52
N VAL A 23 -17.12 -13.01 10.73
CA VAL A 23 -16.42 -14.28 10.87
C VAL A 23 -15.77 -14.29 12.26
N PRO A 24 -16.15 -15.21 13.15
CA PRO A 24 -15.52 -15.32 14.46
C PRO A 24 -14.03 -15.62 14.25
N SER A 25 -13.19 -14.62 14.57
CA SER A 25 -11.75 -14.76 14.44
C SER A 25 -11.25 -15.65 15.58
N ARG A 26 -10.58 -16.77 15.25
CA ARG A 26 -9.93 -17.60 16.26
C ARG A 26 -8.77 -16.90 16.98
N PHE A 27 -8.29 -15.81 16.42
CA PHE A 27 -7.18 -15.05 16.95
C PHE A 27 -7.66 -14.13 18.08
N LYS A 28 -6.86 -14.05 19.15
CA LYS A 28 -7.13 -13.18 20.29
C LYS A 28 -7.23 -11.72 19.84
N GLU A 29 -8.14 -10.97 20.45
CA GLU A 29 -8.24 -9.51 20.33
C GLU A 29 -8.42 -8.98 18.89
N ASN A 30 -9.21 -9.70 18.07
CA ASN A 30 -9.49 -9.31 16.68
C ASN A 30 -8.23 -9.22 15.78
N PHE A 31 -7.09 -9.74 16.25
CA PHE A 31 -5.88 -9.85 15.44
C PHE A 31 -6.21 -10.65 14.17
N ARG A 32 -5.76 -10.16 13.00
CA ARG A 32 -5.84 -10.91 11.76
C ARG A 32 -4.46 -11.06 11.16
N PRO A 33 -3.98 -12.29 10.91
CA PRO A 33 -2.69 -12.50 10.26
C PRO A 33 -2.65 -11.84 8.89
N MET A 34 -1.52 -11.23 8.56
CA MET A 34 -1.29 -10.69 7.22
C MET A 34 -0.72 -11.74 6.26
N ARG A 35 -0.35 -12.92 6.75
CA ARG A 35 0.34 -13.94 5.95
C ARG A 35 -0.21 -15.33 6.17
N LEU A 36 -0.17 -16.14 5.12
CA LEU A 36 -0.53 -17.55 5.18
C LEU A 36 0.55 -18.36 5.92
N CYS A 37 0.10 -19.43 6.57
CA CYS A 37 0.99 -20.37 7.24
C CYS A 37 1.80 -21.15 6.20
N LYS A 38 3.11 -20.90 6.19
CA LYS A 38 4.05 -21.60 5.30
C LYS A 38 4.07 -23.11 5.51
N HIS A 39 3.95 -23.58 6.75
CA HIS A 39 3.97 -25.03 7.04
C HIS A 39 2.76 -25.73 6.44
N LEU A 40 1.57 -25.12 6.53
CA LEU A 40 0.38 -25.64 5.90
C LEU A 40 0.52 -25.62 4.37
N LEU A 41 1.07 -24.55 3.80
CA LEU A 41 1.23 -24.40 2.36
C LEU A 41 2.28 -25.35 1.77
N THR A 42 3.41 -25.56 2.46
CA THR A 42 4.53 -26.38 1.97
C THR A 42 4.38 -27.85 2.32
N MET A 43 3.93 -28.18 3.54
CA MET A 43 3.84 -29.57 4.02
C MET A 43 2.42 -30.12 4.00
N GLY A 44 1.40 -29.30 3.74
CA GLY A 44 -0.01 -29.72 3.75
C GLY A 44 -0.63 -29.85 5.14
N PHE A 45 0.16 -29.69 6.22
CA PHE A 45 -0.34 -29.70 7.59
C PHE A 45 0.45 -28.73 8.48
N CYS A 46 -0.22 -28.19 9.50
CA CYS A 46 0.40 -27.32 10.49
C CYS A 46 0.37 -27.99 11.86
N ARG A 47 1.55 -28.16 12.48
CA ARG A 47 1.68 -28.74 13.83
C ARG A 47 1.04 -27.89 14.93
N GLN A 48 0.89 -26.59 14.67
CA GLN A 48 0.31 -25.64 15.63
C GLN A 48 -1.23 -25.65 15.59
N GLY A 49 -1.85 -26.26 14.57
CA GLY A 49 -3.31 -26.37 14.49
C GLY A 49 -4.03 -25.03 14.69
N HIS A 50 -4.95 -24.98 15.64
CA HIS A 50 -5.76 -23.81 15.95
C HIS A 50 -5.02 -22.70 16.73
N ASP A 51 -3.83 -22.98 17.27
CA ASP A 51 -2.98 -21.99 17.92
C ASP A 51 -1.97 -21.34 16.96
N CYS A 52 -1.99 -21.73 15.68
CA CYS A 52 -1.10 -21.14 14.69
C CYS A 52 -1.37 -19.65 14.53
N THR A 53 -0.34 -18.82 14.68
CA THR A 53 -0.44 -17.34 14.56
C THR A 53 -0.65 -16.87 13.12
N PHE A 54 -0.44 -17.75 12.13
CA PHE A 54 -0.61 -17.46 10.71
C PHE A 54 -1.93 -17.99 10.18
N GLY A 55 -2.42 -17.41 9.08
CA GLY A 55 -3.70 -17.81 8.46
C GLY A 55 -3.59 -19.18 7.80
N HIS A 56 -4.55 -20.06 8.06
CA HIS A 56 -4.65 -21.36 7.39
C HIS A 56 -5.54 -21.32 6.14
N VAL A 57 -6.42 -20.33 6.06
CA VAL A 57 -7.29 -20.06 4.92
C VAL A 57 -7.28 -18.56 4.61
N TYR A 58 -7.73 -18.18 3.42
CA TYR A 58 -7.71 -16.78 2.99
C TYR A 58 -8.68 -15.90 3.80
N GLU A 59 -9.76 -16.48 4.31
CA GLU A 59 -10.79 -15.82 5.11
C GLU A 59 -10.27 -15.38 6.49
N GLU A 60 -9.23 -16.07 7.00
CA GLU A 60 -8.55 -15.72 8.26
C GLU A 60 -7.59 -14.54 8.09
N LEU A 61 -7.20 -14.21 6.86
CA LEU A 61 -6.25 -13.13 6.60
C LEU A 61 -6.89 -11.76 6.78
N HIS A 62 -6.02 -10.78 7.05
CA HIS A 62 -6.40 -9.39 6.96
C HIS A 62 -6.77 -9.04 5.49
N PRO A 63 -7.82 -8.24 5.23
CA PRO A 63 -8.23 -7.85 3.87
C PRO A 63 -7.15 -7.13 3.05
N ALA A 64 -6.19 -6.52 3.72
CA ALA A 64 -5.01 -5.88 3.10
C ALA A 64 -3.79 -6.81 3.05
N SER A 65 -3.96 -8.13 3.22
CA SER A 65 -2.88 -9.09 3.14
C SER A 65 -2.33 -9.17 1.70
N PRO A 66 -1.01 -9.15 1.51
CA PRO A 66 -0.38 -9.33 0.20
C PRO A 66 -0.50 -10.77 -0.33
N ASP A 67 -0.85 -11.74 0.52
CA ASP A 67 -1.01 -13.14 0.11
C ASP A 67 -2.41 -13.43 -0.46
N LEU A 68 -3.35 -12.46 -0.41
CA LEU A 68 -4.67 -12.60 -1.03
C LEU A 68 -4.56 -12.54 -2.56
N PRO A 69 -5.26 -13.42 -3.30
CA PRO A 69 -5.36 -13.30 -4.75
C PRO A 69 -5.92 -11.93 -5.13
N ARG A 70 -5.40 -11.33 -6.21
CA ARG A 70 -5.78 -9.98 -6.68
C ARG A 70 -7.28 -9.82 -6.89
N ASP A 71 -8.00 -10.90 -7.17
CA ASP A 71 -9.46 -10.90 -7.36
C ASP A 71 -10.25 -10.62 -6.07
N PHE A 72 -9.67 -10.87 -4.89
CA PHE A 72 -10.30 -10.65 -3.57
C PHE A 72 -9.84 -9.34 -2.89
N ALA A 73 -8.83 -8.67 -3.45
CA ALA A 73 -8.46 -7.33 -3.05
C ALA A 73 -9.55 -6.34 -3.50
N LYS A 74 -10.64 -6.24 -2.72
CA LYS A 74 -11.63 -5.19 -2.93
C LYS A 74 -10.90 -3.84 -3.00
N PRO A 75 -11.27 -2.94 -3.94
CA PRO A 75 -10.57 -1.67 -4.20
C PRO A 75 -10.77 -0.60 -3.11
N GLY A 76 -11.02 -0.98 -1.85
CA GLY A 76 -11.42 -0.07 -0.78
C GLY A 76 -10.46 0.06 0.40
N ALA A 77 -9.33 -0.65 0.40
CA ALA A 77 -8.41 -0.69 1.54
C ALA A 77 -7.17 0.22 1.37
N GLY A 78 -7.32 1.30 0.61
CA GLY A 78 -6.27 2.31 0.45
C GLY A 78 -6.86 3.65 0.09
N THR A 79 -6.59 4.64 0.95
CA THR A 79 -6.70 6.09 0.71
C THR A 79 -7.99 6.76 1.18
N THR A 80 -7.97 7.22 2.43
CA THR A 80 -8.63 8.49 2.79
C THR A 80 -7.94 9.62 2.01
N ASN A 81 -8.30 9.82 0.74
CA ASN A 81 -8.12 11.10 0.06
C ASN A 81 -9.33 11.30 -0.84
N MET A 82 -10.05 12.38 -0.56
CA MET A 82 -10.98 12.95 -1.51
C MET A 82 -10.21 13.35 -2.79
N LEU A 83 -10.83 13.13 -3.95
CA LEU A 83 -10.57 13.83 -5.23
C LEU A 83 -9.50 13.30 -6.22
N ALA A 84 -9.26 12.00 -6.37
CA ALA A 84 -8.49 11.53 -7.54
C ALA A 84 -9.17 10.37 -8.27
N GLU A 85 -9.80 10.72 -9.39
CA GLU A 85 -10.14 9.87 -10.53
C GLU A 85 -8.92 9.01 -10.91
N GLN A 86 -9.00 7.70 -10.67
CA GLN A 86 -7.90 6.76 -10.90
C GLN A 86 -7.86 6.34 -12.36
N GLY A 87 -7.02 7.01 -13.14
CA GLY A 87 -6.35 6.38 -14.28
C GLY A 87 -5.28 5.41 -13.75
N GLU A 88 -5.24 4.20 -14.29
CA GLU A 88 -4.21 3.20 -14.00
C GLU A 88 -2.86 3.74 -14.48
N ILE A 89 -1.94 3.99 -13.55
CA ILE A 89 -0.56 4.35 -13.88
C ILE A 89 0.16 3.02 -14.16
N PRO A 90 0.65 2.75 -15.38
CA PRO A 90 1.38 1.52 -15.66
C PRO A 90 2.68 1.47 -14.84
N ASP A 91 2.87 0.34 -14.15
CA ASP A 91 3.96 -0.04 -13.22
C ASP A 91 5.35 -0.15 -13.89
N SER A 92 5.63 0.60 -14.96
CA SER A 92 6.85 0.43 -15.77
C SER A 92 7.68 1.70 -15.97
N GLN A 93 7.33 2.81 -15.31
CA GLN A 93 8.10 4.06 -15.42
C GLN A 93 8.40 4.74 -14.08
N VAL A 94 8.24 4.07 -12.95
CA VAL A 94 8.68 4.63 -11.66
C VAL A 94 10.16 4.36 -11.43
N PRO A 95 11.06 5.36 -11.51
CA PRO A 95 12.46 5.17 -11.17
C PRO A 95 12.59 4.79 -9.70
N ASP A 96 13.50 3.86 -9.38
CA ASP A 96 13.79 3.46 -8.01
C ASP A 96 14.26 4.69 -7.22
N MET A 97 13.43 5.13 -6.27
CA MET A 97 13.60 6.39 -5.56
C MET A 97 13.65 6.15 -4.06
N ARG A 98 14.71 6.65 -3.42
CA ARG A 98 15.00 6.36 -2.02
C ARG A 98 15.38 7.62 -1.26
N LEU A 99 15.00 7.67 0.02
CA LEU A 99 15.45 8.70 0.94
C LEU A 99 16.96 8.58 1.15
N LYS A 100 17.71 9.60 0.74
CA LYS A 100 19.16 9.71 0.92
C LYS A 100 19.54 11.09 1.42
N LYS A 101 20.61 11.14 2.22
CA LYS A 101 21.21 12.40 2.65
C LYS A 101 22.01 13.01 1.51
N LYS A 102 21.68 14.24 1.12
CA LYS A 102 22.42 14.99 0.11
C LYS A 102 23.75 15.46 0.70
N LYS A 103 24.85 14.77 0.39
CA LYS A 103 26.17 15.03 1.01
C LYS A 103 27.00 16.08 0.28
N GLU A 104 26.72 16.31 -1.00
CA GLU A 104 27.54 17.16 -1.87
C GLU A 104 26.66 18.11 -2.69
N MET A 105 27.24 19.24 -3.10
CA MET A 105 26.60 20.23 -3.96
C MET A 105 26.49 19.71 -5.41
N CYS A 106 25.38 20.01 -6.07
CA CYS A 106 25.12 19.58 -7.43
C CYS A 106 25.96 20.42 -8.42
N GLY A 107 27.03 19.83 -8.96
CA GLY A 107 27.88 20.51 -9.93
C GLY A 107 27.17 20.95 -11.22
N ARG A 108 26.06 20.30 -11.63
CA ARG A 108 25.25 20.74 -12.78
C ARG A 108 24.44 21.99 -12.46
N PHE A 109 23.85 22.01 -11.26
CA PHE A 109 23.13 23.18 -10.77
C PHE A 109 24.06 24.39 -10.60
N SER A 110 25.29 24.17 -10.10
CA SER A 110 26.32 25.22 -10.05
C SER A 110 26.73 25.75 -11.42
N ARG A 111 26.50 24.99 -12.51
CA ARG A 111 26.75 25.41 -13.90
C ARG A 111 25.56 26.07 -14.57
N GLY A 112 24.40 26.14 -13.90
CA GLY A 112 23.22 26.87 -14.36
C GLY A 112 21.95 26.03 -14.49
N GLU A 113 22.04 24.72 -14.75
CA GLU A 113 20.85 23.89 -14.95
C GLU A 113 21.03 22.44 -14.48
N CYS A 114 20.03 21.91 -13.78
CA CYS A 114 19.97 20.51 -13.37
C CYS A 114 18.65 19.87 -13.84
N SER A 115 18.72 18.95 -14.78
CA SER A 115 17.56 18.23 -15.34
C SER A 115 16.84 17.33 -14.32
N LEU A 116 17.48 17.05 -13.17
CA LEU A 116 16.91 16.23 -12.10
C LEU A 116 16.12 17.04 -11.06
N GLY A 117 16.12 18.38 -11.10
CA GLY A 117 15.32 19.18 -10.17
C GLY A 117 15.42 18.72 -8.70
N LYS A 118 14.28 18.52 -8.03
CA LYS A 118 14.21 18.10 -6.61
C LYS A 118 14.56 16.63 -6.37
N ILE A 119 14.52 15.79 -7.41
CA ILE A 119 14.86 14.35 -7.35
C ILE A 119 16.37 14.10 -7.52
N CYS A 120 17.15 15.17 -7.67
CA CYS A 120 18.60 15.13 -7.74
C CYS A 120 19.21 14.53 -6.45
N PRO A 121 20.18 13.61 -6.56
CA PRO A 121 20.89 13.06 -5.40
C PRO A 121 21.82 14.06 -4.70
N PHE A 122 22.04 15.24 -5.29
CA PHE A 122 22.94 16.28 -4.80
C PHE A 122 22.14 17.53 -4.36
N ALA A 123 22.76 18.37 -3.51
CA ALA A 123 22.16 19.59 -2.98
C ALA A 123 22.23 20.74 -3.99
N HIS A 124 21.12 21.43 -4.24
CA HIS A 124 21.10 22.61 -5.12
C HIS A 124 21.44 23.90 -4.37
N THR A 125 21.14 23.95 -3.07
CA THR A 125 21.43 25.09 -2.20
C THR A 125 22.15 24.60 -0.94
N GLU A 126 22.81 25.51 -0.23
CA GLU A 126 23.48 25.20 1.04
C GLU A 126 22.48 24.70 2.09
N ALA A 127 21.23 25.16 2.03
CA ALA A 127 20.15 24.69 2.91
C ALA A 127 19.76 23.21 2.65
N GLU A 128 19.96 22.72 1.42
CA GLU A 128 19.71 21.31 1.10
C GLU A 128 20.91 20.41 1.43
N LEU A 129 22.09 20.97 1.68
CA LEU A 129 23.29 20.22 2.01
C LEU A 129 23.15 19.59 3.40
N GLY A 130 23.20 18.26 3.45
CA GLY A 130 22.96 17.50 4.66
C GLY A 130 21.49 17.20 4.97
N SER A 131 20.55 17.67 4.16
CA SER A 131 19.14 17.30 4.28
C SER A 131 18.88 15.88 3.73
N ILE A 132 17.89 15.18 4.29
CA ILE A 132 17.44 13.88 3.80
C ILE A 132 16.29 14.13 2.84
N GLY A 133 16.47 13.75 1.58
CA GLY A 133 15.50 13.97 0.51
C GLY A 133 15.25 12.71 -0.31
N LEU A 134 14.11 12.70 -1.00
CA LEU A 134 13.77 11.66 -1.95
C LEU A 134 14.62 11.83 -3.21
N SER A 135 15.48 10.85 -3.51
CA SER A 135 16.46 10.94 -4.60
C SER A 135 16.44 9.66 -5.45
N VAL A 136 16.58 9.82 -6.77
CA VAL A 136 16.66 8.69 -7.69
C VAL A 136 17.93 7.88 -7.42
N CYS A 137 17.77 6.58 -7.23
CA CYS A 137 18.83 5.64 -6.95
C CYS A 137 18.92 4.63 -8.09
N GLY A 138 19.54 5.01 -9.20
CA GLY A 138 19.72 4.11 -10.33
C GLY A 138 20.35 4.79 -11.55
N LYS A 139 20.73 4.01 -12.56
CA LYS A 139 21.08 4.55 -13.87
C LYS A 139 19.77 4.92 -14.58
N VAL A 140 19.49 6.23 -14.64
CA VAL A 140 18.51 6.77 -15.57
C VAL A 140 19.13 6.61 -16.96
N LYS A 141 18.53 5.75 -17.81
CA LYS A 141 18.95 5.59 -19.21
C LYS A 141 18.39 6.71 -20.06
#